data_AF-A0A1Y3B835-F1
#
_entry.id   AF-A0A1Y3B835-F1
#
_cell.length_a   1.000
_cell.length_b   1.000
_cell.length_c   1.000
_cell.angle_alpha   90.00
_cell.angle_beta   90.00
_cell.angle_gamma   90.00
#
_symmetry.space_group_name_H-M   'P 1'
#
loop_
_entity.id
_entity.type
_entity.pdbx_description
1 polymer ?
#
loop_
_entity_poly.entity_id
_entity_poly.type
_entity_poly.pdbx_seq_one_letter_code
_entity_poly.pdbx_strand_id
1 'polypeptide(L)'
;MRDTAAAKELLNRRLRCLANYETANRNLERARAKNRDVHQAENQQQQACEKFENISKLAKQELNDFKKRRVVAFRKYLVELTELEIKHAKSQVQLIRNCIASLNNDFANEDN
;
A
#
# COMPACT_ATOMS: atom_id res chain seq x y z
N MET A 1 -1.76 -6.42 -0.23
CA MET A 1 -1.79 -6.33 -1.72
C MET A 1 -2.88 -5.39 -2.24
N ARG A 2 -4.13 -5.48 -1.73
CA ARG A 2 -5.27 -4.64 -2.15
C ARG A 2 -5.05 -3.13 -2.00
N ASP A 3 -4.49 -2.69 -0.88
CA ASP A 3 -4.24 -1.27 -0.61
C ASP A 3 -3.18 -0.66 -1.54
N THR A 4 -2.21 -1.46 -1.97
CA THR A 4 -1.18 -1.03 -2.93
C THR A 4 -1.78 -0.85 -4.32
N ALA A 5 -2.68 -1.75 -4.73
CA ALA A 5 -3.41 -1.61 -5.98
C ALA A 5 -4.33 -0.37 -5.96
N ALA A 6 -5.02 -0.11 -4.85
CA ALA A 6 -5.85 1.08 -4.68
C ALA A 6 -5.03 2.38 -4.76
N ALA A 7 -3.86 2.44 -4.10
CA ALA A 7 -2.96 3.59 -4.18
C ALA A 7 -2.44 3.83 -5.61
N LYS A 8 -2.11 2.75 -6.33
CA LYS A 8 -1.71 2.83 -7.75
C LYS A 8 -2.85 3.37 -8.62
N GLU A 9 -4.07 2.88 -8.43
CA GLU A 9 -5.22 3.35 -9.22
C GLU A 9 -5.58 4.81 -8.93
N LEU A 10 -5.43 5.27 -7.69
CA LEU A 10 -5.58 6.69 -7.34
C LEU A 10 -4.57 7.57 -8.10
N LEU A 11 -3.31 7.13 -8.18
CA LEU A 11 -2.28 7.82 -8.95
C LEU A 11 -2.58 7.84 -10.45
N ASN A 12 -3.09 6.72 -11.01
CA ASN A 12 -3.52 6.67 -12.42
C ASN A 12 -4.68 7.65 -12.69
N ARG A 13 -5.67 7.72 -11.80
CA ARG A 13 -6.77 8.69 -11.89
C ARG A 13 -6.24 10.13 -11.85
N ARG A 14 -5.32 10.43 -10.93
CA ARG A 14 -4.67 11.75 -10.85
C ARG A 14 -3.94 12.10 -12.15
N LEU A 15 -3.20 11.16 -12.73
CA LEU A 15 -2.48 11.36 -14.00
C LEU A 15 -3.44 11.70 -15.14
N ARG A 16 -4.60 11.02 -15.22
CA ARG A 16 -5.65 11.36 -16.20
C ARG A 16 -6.22 12.76 -16.00
N CYS A 17 -6.47 13.17 -14.75
CA CYS A 17 -6.91 14.54 -14.46
C CYS A 17 -5.87 15.59 -14.86
N LEU A 18 -4.58 15.32 -14.65
CA LEU A 18 -3.49 16.20 -15.08
C LEU A 18 -3.47 16.36 -16.60
N ALA A 19 -3.52 15.25 -17.34
CA ALA A 19 -3.54 15.29 -18.81
C ALA A 19 -4.74 16.07 -19.36
N ASN A 20 -5.91 15.93 -18.72
CA ASN A 20 -7.10 16.71 -19.07
C ASN A 20 -6.90 18.20 -18.79
N TYR A 21 -6.32 18.54 -17.64
CA TYR A 21 -6.00 19.92 -17.28
C TYR A 21 -5.02 20.57 -18.25
N GLU A 22 -3.92 19.90 -18.59
CA GLU A 22 -2.95 20.37 -19.58
C GLU A 22 -3.58 20.55 -20.96
N THR A 23 -4.48 19.65 -21.35
CA THR A 23 -5.22 19.76 -22.62
C THR A 23 -6.16 20.96 -22.62
N ALA A 24 -6.91 21.17 -21.54
CA ALA A 24 -7.77 22.34 -21.39
C ALA A 24 -6.96 23.65 -21.41
N ASN A 25 -5.78 23.66 -20.80
CA ASN A 25 -4.88 24.81 -20.82
C ASN A 25 -4.40 25.15 -22.23
N ARG A 26 -3.96 24.15 -23.01
CA ARG A 26 -3.60 24.34 -24.43
C ARG A 26 -4.77 24.83 -25.27
N ASN A 27 -5.99 24.34 -25.00
CA ASN A 27 -7.19 24.79 -25.72
C ASN A 27 -7.53 26.25 -25.39
N LEU A 28 -7.38 26.66 -24.13
CA LEU A 28 -7.54 28.05 -23.72
C LEU A 28 -6.54 28.98 -24.41
N GLU A 29 -5.27 28.59 -24.49
CA GLU A 29 -4.25 29.36 -25.23
C GLU A 29 -4.62 29.54 -26.71
N ARG A 30 -5.14 28.48 -27.35
CA ARG A 30 -5.62 28.54 -28.75
C ARG A 30 -6.84 29.44 -28.90
N ALA A 31 -7.78 29.40 -27.96
CA ALA A 31 -8.98 30.25 -27.97
C ALA A 31 -8.60 31.73 -27.82
N ARG A 32 -7.66 32.02 -26.90
CA ARG A 32 -7.08 33.38 -26.70
C ARG A 32 -6.36 33.88 -27.95
N ALA A 33 -5.53 33.05 -28.57
CA ALA A 33 -4.81 33.42 -29.80
C ALA A 33 -5.76 33.75 -30.98
N LYS A 34 -6.93 33.12 -31.03
CA LYS A 34 -7.96 33.35 -32.08
C LYS A 34 -9.01 34.40 -31.68
N ASN A 35 -8.97 34.93 -30.45
CA ASN A 35 -10.02 35.77 -29.85
C ASN A 35 -11.43 35.20 -30.04
N ARG A 36 -11.58 33.87 -29.91
CA ARG A 36 -12.84 33.17 -30.16
C ARG A 36 -13.08 32.13 -29.07
N ASP A 37 -14.32 32.07 -28.58
CA ASP A 37 -14.79 31.09 -27.58
C ASP A 37 -13.98 31.11 -26.26
N VAL A 38 -13.33 32.23 -25.94
CA VAL A 38 -12.41 32.36 -24.79
C VAL A 38 -13.09 32.03 -23.47
N HIS A 39 -14.26 32.62 -23.18
CA HIS A 39 -14.99 32.36 -21.93
C HIS A 39 -15.38 30.89 -21.75
N GLN A 40 -15.73 30.20 -22.84
CA GLN A 40 -16.06 28.78 -22.78
C GLN A 40 -14.81 27.96 -22.44
N ALA A 41 -13.67 28.27 -23.08
CA ALA A 41 -12.41 27.60 -22.81
C ALA A 41 -11.87 27.87 -21.39
N GLU A 42 -12.08 29.08 -20.86
CA GLU A 42 -11.73 29.44 -19.47
C GLU A 42 -12.53 28.61 -18.47
N ASN A 43 -13.84 28.50 -18.64
CA ASN A 43 -14.67 27.67 -17.77
C ASN A 43 -14.26 26.19 -17.82
N GLN A 44 -13.96 25.65 -19.01
CA GLN A 44 -13.47 24.27 -19.15
C GLN A 44 -12.12 24.05 -18.46
N GLN A 45 -11.19 25.01 -18.59
CA GLN A 45 -9.89 24.96 -17.93
C GLN A 45 -10.04 25.03 -16.41
N GLN A 46 -10.89 25.91 -15.90
CA GLN A 46 -11.14 26.06 -14.47
C GLN A 46 -11.72 24.76 -13.88
N GLN A 47 -12.73 24.16 -14.53
CA GLN A 47 -13.28 22.88 -14.09
C GLN A 47 -12.25 21.74 -14.11
N ALA A 48 -11.36 21.73 -15.10
CA ALA A 48 -10.28 20.74 -15.16
C ALA A 48 -9.22 20.96 -14.06
N CYS A 49 -8.91 22.22 -13.75
CA CYS A 49 -8.02 22.63 -12.66
C CYS A 49 -8.56 22.15 -11.31
N GLU A 50 -9.80 22.51 -10.99
CA GLU A 50 -10.47 22.14 -9.73
C GLU A 50 -10.50 20.61 -9.54
N LYS A 51 -10.82 19.85 -10.60
CA LYS A 51 -10.78 18.39 -10.56
C LYS A 51 -9.38 17.85 -10.27
N PHE A 52 -8.35 18.40 -10.90
CA PHE A 52 -6.96 18.00 -10.69
C PHE A 52 -6.44 18.36 -9.29
N GLU A 53 -6.79 19.53 -8.76
CA GLU A 53 -6.41 19.96 -7.42
C GLU A 53 -7.08 19.10 -6.35
N ASN A 54 -8.37 18.84 -6.48
CA ASN A 54 -9.13 18.00 -5.55
C ASN A 54 -8.55 16.58 -5.47
N ILE A 55 -8.29 15.94 -6.62
CA ILE A 55 -7.70 14.60 -6.61
C ILE A 55 -6.24 14.61 -6.14
N SER A 56 -5.49 15.68 -6.38
CA SER A 56 -4.11 15.81 -5.89
C SER A 56 -4.06 15.95 -4.37
N LYS A 57 -4.97 16.72 -3.78
CA LYS A 57 -5.11 16.86 -2.32
C LYS A 57 -5.46 15.52 -1.68
N LEU A 58 -6.46 14.83 -2.23
CA LEU A 58 -6.86 13.49 -1.77
C LEU A 58 -5.71 12.50 -1.88
N ALA A 59 -5.03 12.44 -3.04
CA ALA A 59 -3.90 11.52 -3.26
C ALA A 59 -2.76 11.75 -2.27
N LYS A 60 -2.44 13.01 -1.95
CA LYS A 60 -1.39 13.33 -0.97
C LYS A 60 -1.74 12.80 0.43
N GLN A 61 -3.00 12.94 0.86
CA GLN A 61 -3.46 12.43 2.15
C GLN A 61 -3.43 10.90 2.16
N GLU A 62 -4.07 10.26 1.18
CA GLU A 62 -4.18 8.79 1.10
C GLU A 62 -2.82 8.10 1.03
N LEU A 63 -1.84 8.66 0.31
CA LEU A 63 -0.50 8.08 0.23
C LEU A 63 0.27 8.18 1.55
N ASN A 64 0.10 9.29 2.29
CA ASN A 64 0.69 9.44 3.61
C ASN A 64 0.10 8.43 4.60
N ASP A 65 -1.22 8.25 4.57
CA ASP A 65 -1.91 7.31 5.46
C ASP A 65 -1.61 5.86 5.07
N PHE A 66 -1.52 5.56 3.77
CA PHE A 66 -1.04 4.27 3.28
C PHE A 66 0.37 3.95 3.79
N LYS A 67 1.31 4.90 3.73
CA LYS A 67 2.68 4.70 4.25
C LYS A 67 2.66 4.37 5.73
N LYS A 68 1.89 5.10 6.54
CA LYS A 68 1.75 4.85 7.99
C LYS A 68 1.19 3.44 8.26
N ARG A 69 0.07 3.09 7.61
CA ARG A 69 -0.56 1.76 7.75
C ARG A 69 0.38 0.63 7.38
N ARG A 70 1.17 0.82 6.32
CA ARG A 70 2.14 -0.17 5.84
C ARG A 70 3.25 -0.44 6.87
N VAL A 71 3.78 0.59 7.52
CA VAL A 71 4.79 0.41 8.59
C VAL A 71 4.22 -0.36 9.78
N VAL A 72 3.01 -0.01 10.21
CA VAL A 72 2.32 -0.70 11.32
C VAL A 72 2.07 -2.16 10.98
N ALA A 73 1.61 -2.46 9.76
CA ALA A 73 1.39 -3.82 9.30
C ALA A 73 2.68 -4.65 9.29
N PHE A 74 3.79 -4.10 8.75
CA PHE A 74 5.08 -4.80 8.77
C PHE A 74 5.56 -5.10 10.18
N ARG A 75 5.47 -4.12 11.09
CA ARG A 75 5.83 -4.34 12.49
C ARG A 75 5.00 -5.46 13.11
N LYS A 76 3.68 -5.44 12.90
CA LYS A 76 2.78 -6.48 13.41
C LYS A 76 3.17 -7.86 12.87
N TYR A 77 3.37 -8.00 11.55
CA TYR A 77 3.72 -9.28 10.94
C TYR A 77 5.07 -9.82 11.40
N LEU A 78 6.07 -8.98 11.59
CA LEU A 78 7.37 -9.42 12.10
C LEU A 78 7.28 -9.93 13.54
N VAL A 79 6.51 -9.24 14.39
CA VAL A 79 6.27 -9.67 15.77
C VAL A 79 5.53 -11.01 15.79
N GLU A 80 4.41 -11.10 15.08
CA GLU A 80 3.60 -12.34 15.02
C GLU A 80 4.40 -13.52 14.47
N LEU A 81 5.22 -13.30 13.44
CA LEU A 81 6.09 -14.34 12.89
C LEU A 81 7.12 -14.81 13.92
N THR A 82 7.80 -13.87 14.58
CA THR A 82 8.84 -14.20 15.56
C THR A 82 8.24 -14.95 16.76
N GLU A 83 7.07 -14.53 17.24
CA GLU A 83 6.35 -15.21 18.32
C GLU A 83 5.98 -16.64 17.94
N LEU A 84 5.54 -16.85 16.70
CA LEU A 84 5.21 -18.16 16.17
C LEU A 84 6.46 -19.06 16.06
N GLU A 85 7.56 -18.52 15.56
CA GLU A 85 8.84 -19.23 15.45
C GLU A 85 9.37 -19.66 16.83
N ILE A 86 9.30 -18.77 17.83
CA ILE A 86 9.68 -19.10 19.22
C ILE A 86 8.80 -20.23 19.76
N LYS A 87 7.48 -20.18 19.51
CA LYS A 87 6.56 -21.25 19.93
C LYS A 87 6.93 -22.58 19.28
N HIS A 88 7.18 -22.60 17.97
CA HIS A 88 7.59 -23.79 17.25
C HIS A 88 8.90 -24.36 17.77
N ALA A 89 9.93 -23.51 17.98
CA ALA A 89 11.21 -23.95 18.52
C ALA A 89 11.06 -24.58 19.92
N LYS A 90 10.25 -23.98 20.80
CA LYS A 90 9.95 -24.55 22.13
C LYS A 90 9.26 -25.91 22.02
N SER A 91 8.27 -26.05 21.14
CA SER A 91 7.59 -27.34 20.90
C SER A 91 8.53 -28.40 20.35
N GLN A 92 9.42 -28.05 19.41
CA GLN A 92 10.42 -28.96 18.87
C GLN A 92 11.40 -29.43 19.95
N VAL A 93 11.91 -28.51 20.77
CA VAL A 93 12.80 -28.86 21.90
C VAL A 93 12.09 -29.82 22.87
N GLN A 94 10.81 -29.58 23.17
CA GLN A 94 10.05 -30.46 24.06
C GLN A 94 9.88 -31.86 23.46
N LEU A 95 9.57 -31.97 22.16
CA LEU A 95 9.47 -33.27 21.48
C LEU A 95 10.80 -34.02 21.52
N ILE A 96 11.91 -33.34 21.22
CA ILE A 96 13.24 -33.96 21.26
C ILE A 96 13.58 -34.46 22.67
N ARG A 97 13.29 -33.66 23.71
CA ARG A 97 13.48 -34.07 25.11
C ARG A 97 12.65 -35.31 25.46
N ASN A 98 11.40 -35.38 25.02
CA ASN A 98 10.53 -36.53 25.25
C ASN A 98 11.07 -37.79 24.53
N CYS A 99 11.57 -37.66 23.30
CA CYS A 99 12.20 -38.75 22.57
C CYS A 99 13.46 -39.28 23.29
N ILE A 100 14.34 -38.38 23.73
CA ILE A 100 15.55 -38.74 24.49
C ILE A 100 15.18 -39.46 25.79
N ALA A 101 14.19 -38.95 26.54
CA ALA A 101 13.74 -39.57 27.78
C ALA A 101 13.18 -40.98 27.55
N SER A 102 12.43 -41.18 26.46
CA SER A 102 11.89 -42.50 26.10
C SER A 102 13.01 -43.48 25.79
N LEU A 103 13.97 -43.09 24.96
CA LEU A 103 15.14 -43.92 24.63
C LEU A 103 15.96 -44.27 25.87
N ASN A 104 16.22 -43.31 26.75
CA ASN A 104 16.96 -43.56 27.99
C ASN A 104 16.24 -44.55 28.91
N ASN A 105 14.90 -44.48 28.98
CA ASN A 105 14.12 -45.44 29.75
C ASN A 105 14.17 -46.83 29.13
N ASP A 106 14.14 -46.95 27.80
CA ASP A 106 14.26 -48.23 27.10
C ASP A 106 15.60 -48.90 27.41
N PHE A 107 16.71 -48.16 27.34
CA PHE A 107 18.05 -48.68 27.72
C PHE A 107 18.13 -49.10 29.19
N ALA A 108 17.58 -48.28 30.11
CA ALA A 108 17.59 -48.61 31.53
C ALA A 108 16.76 -49.87 31.87
N ASN A 109 15.77 -50.21 31.05
CA ASN A 109 14.98 -51.42 31.19
C ASN A 109 15.64 -52.66 30.56
N GLU A 110 16.57 -52.50 29.60
CA GLU A 110 17.34 -53.62 29.03
C GLU A 110 18.49 -54.08 29.94
N ASP A 111 19.00 -53.18 30.80
CA ASP A 111 20.10 -53.47 31.74
C ASP A 111 19.64 -54.13 33.07
N ASN A 112 18.33 -54.40 33.23
CA ASN A 112 17.69 -54.87 34.47
C ASN A 112 17.01 -56.24 34.28
#